data_AF-A0A383AFL8-F1
#
_entry.id   AF-A0A383AFL8-F1
#
_cell.length_a   1.000
_cell.length_b   1.000
_cell.length_c   1.000
_cell.angle_alpha   90.00
_cell.angle_beta   90.00
_cell.angle_gamma   90.00
#
_symmetry.space_group_name_H-M   'P 1'
#
loop_
_entity.id
_entity.type
_entity.pdbx_description
1 polymer ?
#
loop_
_entity_poly.entity_id
_entity_poly.type
_entity_poly.pdbx_seq_one_letter_code
_entity_poly.pdbx_strand_id
1 'polypeptide(L)'
;MINQQERYYNILKLNKWFAISSILFTLIWLLVFSNDFNRPWKKYQIEFRELEIEKTRADIEIANINLDENEDYAILKVQFEEAQTKVKSRQDEVESIQDEIQNLEAKLYAKNQIFQFAKADFDVAKYNFEQAEHGHGDLASTKKEYEKLSQLTSLSKLEAEIVNSKIETANNELKFIRQSLKTANDAISAIVR
;
A
#
# COMPACT_ATOMS: atom_id res chain seq x y z
N MET A 1 -6.81 -39.72 80.24
CA MET A 1 -7.09 -39.59 78.80
C MET A 1 -8.59 -39.56 78.62
N ILE A 2 -9.17 -38.36 78.60
CA ILE A 2 -10.61 -38.18 78.43
C ILE A 2 -10.81 -37.97 76.93
N ASN A 3 -11.43 -38.94 76.27
CA ASN A 3 -11.85 -38.78 74.88
C ASN A 3 -13.22 -38.07 74.91
N GLN A 4 -13.18 -36.76 75.14
CA GLN A 4 -14.33 -35.88 74.99
C GLN A 4 -14.70 -35.84 73.50
N GLN A 5 -15.58 -36.72 73.06
CA GLN A 5 -16.24 -36.55 71.77
C GLN A 5 -17.46 -35.65 71.98
N GLU A 6 -17.30 -34.35 71.73
CA GLU A 6 -18.39 -33.35 71.66
C GLU A 6 -19.28 -33.55 70.42
N ARG A 7 -19.70 -34.79 70.14
CA ARG A 7 -20.47 -35.12 68.93
C ARG A 7 -21.54 -36.15 69.23
N TYR A 8 -22.79 -35.78 68.94
CA TYR A 8 -23.99 -36.61 69.12
C TYR A 8 -24.07 -37.85 68.20
N TYR A 9 -23.16 -38.02 67.22
CA TYR A 9 -23.22 -39.09 66.21
C TYR A 9 -21.89 -39.81 66.00
N ASN A 10 -21.96 -41.10 65.64
CA ASN A 10 -20.81 -41.91 65.25
C ASN A 10 -20.33 -41.56 63.83
N ILE A 11 -19.21 -40.84 63.77
CA ILE A 11 -18.62 -40.28 62.55
C ILE A 11 -18.26 -41.38 61.52
N LEU A 12 -17.74 -42.53 61.97
CA LEU A 12 -17.36 -43.61 61.05
C LEU A 12 -18.58 -44.27 60.41
N LYS A 13 -19.69 -44.43 61.16
CA LYS A 13 -20.96 -44.94 60.62
C LYS A 13 -21.59 -43.92 59.66
N LEU A 14 -21.56 -42.63 60.02
CA LEU A 14 -22.08 -41.55 59.18
C LEU A 14 -21.31 -41.47 57.85
N ASN A 15 -19.99 -41.48 57.88
CA ASN A 15 -19.16 -41.42 56.67
C ASN A 15 -19.34 -42.64 55.76
N LYS A 16 -19.59 -43.83 56.33
CA LYS A 16 -19.91 -45.03 55.54
C LYS A 16 -21.23 -44.89 54.79
N TRP A 17 -22.30 -44.49 55.48
CA TRP A 17 -23.60 -44.27 54.84
C TRP A 17 -23.57 -43.11 53.85
N PHE A 18 -22.85 -42.04 54.18
CA PHE A 18 -22.59 -40.94 53.27
C PHE A 18 -21.91 -41.43 51.99
N ALA A 19 -20.78 -42.15 52.09
CA ALA A 19 -20.06 -42.68 50.94
C ALA A 19 -20.92 -43.60 50.06
N ILE A 20 -21.69 -44.51 50.69
CA ILE A 20 -22.64 -45.39 49.97
C ILE A 20 -23.70 -44.56 49.24
N SER A 21 -24.29 -43.57 49.91
CA SER A 21 -25.31 -42.70 49.33
C SER A 21 -24.76 -41.81 48.21
N SER A 22 -23.52 -41.34 48.34
CA SER A 22 -22.84 -40.55 47.30
C SER A 22 -22.60 -41.39 46.05
N ILE A 23 -22.08 -42.61 46.20
CA ILE A 23 -21.87 -43.52 45.05
C ILE A 23 -23.20 -43.82 44.37
N LEU A 24 -24.24 -44.16 45.15
CA LEU A 24 -25.56 -44.43 44.61
C LEU A 24 -26.13 -43.23 43.86
N PHE A 25 -26.01 -42.03 44.44
CA PHE A 25 -26.47 -40.79 43.81
C PHE A 25 -25.69 -40.49 42.53
N THR A 26 -24.37 -40.67 42.53
CA THR A 26 -23.54 -40.49 41.33
C THR A 26 -23.95 -41.44 40.21
N LEU A 27 -24.24 -42.72 40.53
CA LEU A 27 -24.71 -43.69 39.54
C LEU A 27 -26.07 -43.28 38.95
N ILE A 28 -27.02 -42.84 39.79
CA ILE A 28 -28.32 -42.34 39.34
C ILE A 28 -28.14 -41.09 38.46
N TRP A 29 -27.27 -40.16 38.87
CA TRP A 29 -26.99 -38.95 38.10
C TRP A 29 -26.40 -39.28 36.72
N LEU A 30 -25.46 -40.22 36.63
CA LEU A 30 -24.90 -40.67 35.34
C LEU A 30 -25.95 -41.29 34.42
N LEU A 31 -26.90 -42.06 34.97
CA LEU A 31 -28.00 -42.65 34.18
C LEU A 31 -28.94 -41.57 33.62
N VAL A 32 -29.33 -40.60 34.46
CA VAL A 32 -30.16 -39.47 34.03
C VAL A 32 -29.42 -38.62 33.00
N PHE A 33 -28.13 -38.35 33.22
CA PHE A 33 -27.28 -37.61 32.30
C PHE A 33 -27.15 -38.32 30.95
N SER A 34 -26.95 -39.64 30.93
CA SER A 34 -26.87 -40.42 29.69
C SER A 34 -28.19 -40.38 28.90
N ASN A 35 -29.32 -40.51 29.60
CA ASN A 35 -30.65 -40.42 28.98
C ASN A 35 -30.93 -39.00 28.44
N ASP A 36 -30.48 -37.96 29.15
CA ASP A 36 -30.61 -36.57 28.70
C ASP A 36 -29.63 -36.22 27.57
N PHE A 37 -28.49 -36.90 27.49
CA PHE A 37 -27.56 -36.75 26.40
C PHE A 37 -28.15 -37.28 25.08
N ASN A 38 -28.83 -38.43 25.11
CA ASN A 38 -29.38 -39.12 23.93
C ASN A 38 -30.83 -38.72 23.57
N ARG A 39 -31.20 -37.46 23.82
CA ARG A 39 -32.58 -37.00 23.57
C ARG A 39 -32.92 -37.03 22.07
N PRO A 40 -34.07 -37.62 21.67
CA PRO A 40 -34.48 -37.73 20.27
C PRO A 40 -34.56 -36.40 19.50
N TRP A 41 -34.89 -35.29 20.17
CA TRP A 41 -35.01 -33.98 19.53
C TRP A 41 -33.69 -33.43 18.99
N LYS A 42 -32.53 -33.87 19.50
CA LYS A 42 -31.22 -33.42 18.99
C LYS A 42 -30.98 -33.87 17.56
N LYS A 43 -31.47 -35.06 17.18
CA LYS A 43 -31.39 -35.55 15.80
C LYS A 43 -32.16 -34.61 14.86
N TYR A 44 -33.40 -34.27 15.22
CA TYR A 44 -34.21 -33.33 14.45
C TYR A 44 -33.58 -31.93 14.36
N GLN A 45 -32.89 -31.46 15.41
CA GLN A 45 -32.16 -30.20 15.34
C GLN A 45 -30.99 -30.23 14.35
N ILE A 46 -30.24 -31.33 14.31
CA ILE A 46 -29.14 -31.49 13.34
C ILE A 46 -29.71 -31.51 11.92
N GLU A 47 -30.73 -32.34 11.67
CA GLU A 47 -31.39 -32.41 10.37
C GLU A 47 -31.98 -31.06 9.93
N PHE A 48 -32.63 -30.34 10.85
CA PHE A 48 -33.16 -29.01 10.56
C PHE A 48 -32.05 -28.01 10.21
N ARG A 49 -30.93 -28.05 10.95
CA ARG A 49 -29.78 -27.20 10.65
C ARG A 49 -29.14 -27.53 9.29
N GLU A 50 -29.06 -28.80 8.93
CA GLU A 50 -28.58 -29.22 7.61
C GLU A 50 -29.48 -28.68 6.49
N LEU A 51 -30.81 -28.78 6.66
CA LEU A 51 -31.78 -28.21 5.74
C LEU A 51 -31.70 -26.68 5.65
N GLU A 52 -31.50 -25.98 6.77
CA GLU A 52 -31.29 -24.53 6.76
C GLU A 52 -30.02 -24.15 6.00
N ILE A 53 -28.93 -24.91 6.17
CA ILE A 53 -27.67 -24.68 5.45
C ILE A 53 -27.87 -24.92 3.95
N GLU A 54 -28.54 -26.00 3.57
CA GLU A 54 -28.82 -26.32 2.17
C GLU A 54 -29.69 -25.25 1.52
N LYS A 55 -30.79 -24.85 2.17
CA LYS A 55 -31.64 -23.75 1.71
C LYS A 55 -30.85 -22.47 1.55
N THR A 56 -30.06 -22.10 2.56
CA THR A 56 -29.23 -20.88 2.51
C THR A 56 -28.25 -20.91 1.33
N ARG A 57 -27.65 -22.07 1.05
CA ARG A 57 -26.75 -22.25 -0.11
C ARG A 57 -27.49 -22.08 -1.43
N ALA A 58 -28.68 -22.68 -1.56
CA ALA A 58 -29.52 -22.53 -2.74
C ALA A 58 -29.95 -21.06 -2.93
N ASP A 59 -30.34 -20.37 -1.86
CA ASP A 59 -30.70 -18.95 -1.89
C ASP A 59 -29.52 -18.08 -2.36
N ILE A 60 -28.29 -18.39 -1.90
CA ILE A 60 -27.05 -17.73 -2.36
C ILE A 60 -26.79 -18.00 -3.84
N GLU A 61 -26.94 -19.25 -4.29
CA GLU A 61 -26.72 -19.62 -5.69
C GLU A 61 -27.71 -18.88 -6.61
N ILE A 62 -28.99 -18.86 -6.26
CA ILE A 62 -30.02 -18.11 -6.98
C ILE A 62 -29.70 -16.61 -6.99
N ALA A 63 -29.28 -16.04 -5.86
CA ALA A 63 -28.89 -14.64 -5.78
C ALA A 63 -27.69 -14.33 -6.69
N ASN A 64 -26.69 -15.21 -6.76
CA ASN A 64 -25.54 -15.06 -7.65
C ASN A 64 -25.95 -15.15 -9.13
N ILE A 65 -26.79 -16.13 -9.49
CA ILE A 65 -27.31 -16.26 -10.86
C ILE A 65 -28.06 -14.98 -11.26
N ASN A 66 -28.98 -14.51 -10.41
CA ASN A 66 -29.72 -13.27 -10.68
C ASN A 66 -28.80 -12.04 -10.80
N LEU A 67 -27.68 -12.02 -10.08
CA LEU A 67 -26.68 -10.96 -10.17
C LEU A 67 -25.87 -11.06 -11.46
N ASP A 68 -25.45 -12.26 -11.86
CA ASP A 68 -24.69 -12.50 -13.09
C ASP A 68 -25.55 -12.32 -14.36
N GLU A 69 -26.84 -12.62 -14.30
CA GLU A 69 -27.82 -12.37 -15.37
C GLU A 69 -28.24 -10.89 -15.45
N ASN A 70 -27.93 -10.08 -14.44
CA ASN A 70 -28.21 -8.66 -14.44
C ASN A 70 -27.26 -7.94 -15.42
N GLU A 71 -27.79 -7.47 -16.53
CA GLU A 71 -27.02 -6.76 -17.57
C GLU A 71 -26.31 -5.52 -17.02
N ASP A 72 -26.95 -4.76 -16.13
CA ASP A 72 -26.35 -3.57 -15.51
C ASP A 72 -25.13 -3.94 -14.65
N TYR A 73 -25.21 -5.05 -13.90
CA TYR A 73 -24.08 -5.57 -13.11
C TYR A 73 -22.93 -6.01 -14.00
N ALA A 74 -23.22 -6.76 -15.08
CA ALA A 74 -22.20 -7.20 -16.02
C ALA A 74 -21.47 -6.01 -16.69
N ILE A 75 -22.22 -5.00 -17.12
CA ILE A 75 -21.66 -3.76 -17.68
C ILE A 75 -20.80 -3.04 -16.63
N LEU A 76 -21.29 -2.89 -15.40
CA LEU A 76 -20.59 -2.20 -14.33
C LEU A 76 -19.27 -2.91 -13.96
N LYS A 77 -19.29 -4.24 -13.91
CA LYS A 77 -18.10 -5.07 -13.65
C LYS A 77 -17.03 -4.86 -14.72
N VAL A 78 -17.41 -4.90 -15.99
CA VAL A 78 -16.48 -4.63 -17.11
C VAL A 78 -15.90 -3.21 -17.00
N GLN A 79 -16.76 -2.21 -16.79
CA GLN A 79 -16.32 -0.82 -16.63
C GLN A 79 -15.35 -0.65 -15.45
N PHE A 80 -15.60 -1.36 -14.34
CA PHE A 80 -14.74 -1.34 -13.17
C PHE A 80 -13.37 -1.97 -13.46
N GLU A 81 -13.33 -3.14 -14.11
CA GLU A 81 -12.09 -3.83 -14.50
C GLU A 81 -11.26 -3.01 -15.49
N GLU A 82 -11.90 -2.40 -16.50
CA GLU A 82 -11.27 -1.49 -17.45
C GLU A 82 -10.71 -0.24 -16.76
N ALA A 83 -11.48 0.38 -15.87
CA ALA A 83 -11.05 1.54 -15.11
C ALA A 83 -9.86 1.20 -14.19
N GLN A 84 -9.89 0.05 -13.52
CA GLN A 84 -8.79 -0.43 -12.68
C GLN A 84 -7.52 -0.70 -13.49
N THR A 85 -7.65 -1.33 -14.66
CA THR A 85 -6.53 -1.57 -15.57
C THR A 85 -5.91 -0.25 -16.05
N LYS A 86 -6.75 0.73 -16.41
CA LYS A 86 -6.31 2.06 -16.84
C LYS A 86 -5.60 2.83 -15.72
N VAL A 87 -6.08 2.75 -14.48
CA VAL A 87 -5.41 3.34 -13.32
C VAL A 87 -4.04 2.70 -13.11
N LYS A 88 -3.97 1.36 -13.15
CA LYS A 88 -2.70 0.63 -12.99
C LYS A 88 -1.68 1.03 -14.05
N SER A 89 -2.05 1.01 -15.33
CA SER A 89 -1.16 1.43 -16.41
C SER A 89 -0.66 2.87 -16.27
N ARG A 90 -1.50 3.79 -15.79
CA ARG A 90 -1.09 5.18 -15.52
C ARG A 90 -0.16 5.30 -14.32
N GLN A 91 -0.30 4.42 -13.33
CA GLN A 91 0.61 4.36 -12.19
C GLN A 91 2.01 3.91 -12.61
N ASP A 92 2.09 2.91 -13.49
CA ASP A 92 3.35 2.43 -14.07
C ASP A 92 4.02 3.54 -14.92
N GLU A 93 3.23 4.30 -15.69
CA GLU A 93 3.68 5.47 -16.45
C GLU A 93 4.24 6.58 -15.54
N VAL A 94 3.57 6.84 -14.40
CA VAL A 94 4.05 7.79 -13.39
C VAL A 94 5.41 7.37 -12.84
N GLU A 95 5.59 6.10 -12.48
CA GLU A 95 6.87 5.59 -11.96
C GLU A 95 7.99 5.76 -13.00
N SER A 96 7.72 5.40 -14.26
CA SER A 96 8.69 5.57 -15.35
C SER A 96 9.10 7.04 -15.57
N ILE A 97 8.15 7.99 -15.52
CA ILE A 97 8.46 9.41 -15.71
C ILE A 97 9.25 9.95 -14.51
N GLN A 98 8.95 9.49 -13.29
CA GLN A 98 9.72 9.88 -12.11
C GLN A 98 11.17 9.42 -12.18
N ASP A 99 11.41 8.19 -12.65
CA ASP A 99 12.76 7.67 -12.90
C ASP A 99 13.48 8.48 -13.99
N GLU A 100 12.79 8.88 -15.05
CA GLU A 100 13.36 9.75 -16.07
C GLU A 100 13.74 11.12 -15.51
N ILE A 101 12.87 11.75 -14.71
CA ILE A 101 13.15 13.02 -14.04
C ILE A 101 14.40 12.90 -13.17
N GLN A 102 14.49 11.85 -12.35
CA GLN A 102 15.65 11.64 -11.48
C GLN A 102 16.96 11.51 -12.28
N ASN A 103 16.92 10.79 -13.40
CA ASN A 103 18.07 10.66 -14.30
C ASN A 103 18.43 11.99 -14.98
N LEU A 104 17.45 12.79 -15.36
CA LEU A 104 17.66 14.11 -15.93
C LEU A 104 18.21 15.09 -14.90
N GLU A 105 17.75 15.06 -13.65
CA GLU A 105 18.27 15.88 -12.54
C GLU A 105 19.75 15.58 -12.28
N ALA A 106 20.14 14.31 -12.28
CA ALA A 106 21.55 13.92 -12.17
C ALA A 106 22.39 14.46 -13.35
N LYS A 107 21.86 14.40 -14.58
CA LYS A 107 22.51 15.00 -15.76
C LYS A 107 22.60 16.52 -15.64
N LEU A 108 21.54 17.18 -15.19
CA LEU A 108 21.50 18.63 -15.00
C LEU A 108 22.56 19.05 -13.98
N TYR A 109 22.67 18.32 -12.86
CA TYR A 109 23.70 18.57 -11.86
C TYR A 109 25.11 18.55 -12.47
N ALA A 110 25.44 17.50 -13.24
CA ALA A 110 26.73 17.39 -13.91
C ALA A 110 26.98 18.52 -14.93
N LYS A 111 25.97 18.88 -15.74
CA LYS A 111 26.07 19.98 -16.71
C LYS A 111 26.21 21.34 -16.03
N ASN A 112 25.48 21.57 -14.95
CA ASN A 112 25.57 22.79 -14.17
C ASN A 112 26.95 22.93 -13.52
N GLN A 113 27.53 21.83 -13.04
CA GLN A 113 28.90 21.83 -12.51
C GLN A 113 29.92 22.26 -13.57
N ILE A 114 29.83 21.73 -14.80
CA ILE A 114 30.69 22.12 -15.93
C ILE A 114 30.52 23.61 -16.23
N PHE A 115 29.28 24.10 -16.30
CA PHE A 115 29.00 25.52 -16.52
C PHE A 115 29.62 26.41 -15.44
N GLN A 116 29.52 26.02 -14.16
CA GLN A 116 30.08 26.80 -13.06
C GLN A 116 31.61 26.85 -13.10
N PHE A 117 32.28 25.75 -13.49
CA PHE A 117 33.71 25.76 -13.72
C PHE A 117 34.12 26.63 -14.91
N ALA A 118 33.45 26.49 -16.06
CA ALA A 118 33.71 27.32 -17.24
C ALA A 118 33.50 28.80 -16.93
N LYS A 119 32.46 29.14 -16.16
CA LYS A 119 32.17 30.49 -15.71
C LYS A 119 33.29 31.03 -14.82
N ALA A 120 33.80 30.25 -13.87
CA ALA A 120 34.89 30.67 -13.00
C ALA A 120 36.17 30.96 -13.80
N ASP A 121 36.52 30.09 -14.74
CA ASP A 121 37.67 30.28 -15.63
C ASP A 121 37.49 31.51 -16.53
N PHE A 122 36.28 31.70 -17.06
CA PHE A 122 35.91 32.86 -17.86
C PHE A 122 36.03 34.18 -17.08
N ASP A 123 35.58 34.21 -15.82
CA ASP A 123 35.67 35.40 -14.96
C ASP A 123 37.14 35.82 -14.76
N VAL A 124 38.06 34.84 -14.60
CA VAL A 124 39.51 35.10 -14.52
C VAL A 124 40.06 35.62 -15.86
N ALA A 125 39.70 34.99 -16.98
CA ALA A 125 40.17 35.39 -18.30
C ALA A 125 39.67 36.78 -18.70
N LYS A 126 38.44 37.13 -18.31
CA LYS A 126 37.88 38.47 -18.48
C LYS A 126 38.71 39.50 -17.73
N TYR A 127 39.01 39.27 -16.45
CA TYR A 127 39.86 40.16 -15.67
C TYR A 127 41.23 40.34 -16.33
N ASN A 128 41.89 39.26 -16.74
CA ASN A 128 43.21 39.33 -17.38
C ASN A 128 43.19 40.08 -18.72
N PHE A 129 42.12 39.92 -19.51
CA PHE A 129 41.92 40.68 -20.74
C PHE A 129 41.76 42.17 -20.46
N GLU A 130 40.92 42.55 -19.50
CA GLU A 130 40.74 43.94 -19.07
C GLU A 130 42.05 44.56 -18.56
N GLN A 131 42.87 43.81 -17.81
CA GLN A 131 44.21 44.27 -17.38
C GLN A 131 45.15 44.50 -18.57
N ALA A 132 45.14 43.61 -19.57
CA ALA A 132 45.97 43.74 -20.75
C ALA A 132 45.55 44.95 -21.63
N GLU A 133 44.27 45.31 -21.68
CA GLU A 133 43.79 46.54 -22.32
C GLU A 133 44.37 47.80 -21.68
N HIS A 134 44.69 47.75 -20.38
CA HIS A 134 45.36 48.82 -19.64
C HIS A 134 46.90 48.76 -19.68
N GLY A 135 47.48 47.89 -20.51
CA GLY A 135 48.93 47.76 -20.69
C GLY A 135 49.60 46.80 -19.70
N HIS A 136 48.83 46.02 -18.93
CA HIS A 136 49.33 45.03 -18.00
C HIS A 136 49.14 43.61 -18.56
N GLY A 137 50.00 43.19 -19.48
CA GLY A 137 50.01 41.83 -20.05
C GLY A 137 50.05 41.79 -21.58
N ASP A 138 49.92 40.60 -22.16
CA ASP A 138 49.83 40.42 -23.61
C ASP A 138 48.36 40.42 -24.07
N LEU A 139 47.95 41.50 -24.73
CA LEU A 139 46.60 41.71 -25.24
C LEU A 139 46.15 40.61 -26.22
N ALA A 140 47.04 40.14 -27.09
CA ALA A 140 46.67 39.16 -28.11
C ALA A 140 46.38 37.79 -27.47
N SER A 141 47.23 37.36 -26.54
CA SER A 141 47.03 36.11 -25.81
C SER A 141 45.81 36.16 -24.90
N THR A 142 45.61 37.23 -24.13
CA THR A 142 44.48 37.33 -23.19
C THR A 142 43.15 37.44 -23.94
N LYS A 143 43.09 38.17 -25.06
CA LYS A 143 41.90 38.23 -25.92
C LYS A 143 41.50 36.86 -26.44
N LYS A 144 42.47 36.08 -26.93
CA LYS A 144 42.22 34.73 -27.45
C LYS A 144 41.66 33.80 -26.37
N GLU A 145 42.20 33.84 -25.16
CA GLU A 145 41.71 33.01 -24.06
C GLU A 145 40.32 33.47 -23.57
N TYR A 146 40.08 34.79 -23.51
CA TYR A 146 38.76 35.35 -23.23
C TYR A 146 37.69 34.87 -24.21
N GLU A 147 37.94 34.98 -25.52
CA GLU A 147 36.98 34.56 -26.55
C GLU A 147 36.68 33.06 -26.45
N LYS A 148 37.71 32.24 -26.26
CA LYS A 148 37.59 30.79 -26.09
C LYS A 148 36.75 30.42 -24.86
N LEU A 149 37.02 31.02 -23.69
CA LEU A 149 36.29 30.71 -22.47
C LEU A 149 34.88 31.30 -22.45
N SER A 150 34.65 32.41 -23.13
CA SER A 150 33.31 32.97 -23.38
C SER A 150 32.44 31.99 -24.16
N GLN A 151 32.98 31.39 -25.23
CA GLN A 151 32.30 30.36 -26.01
C GLN A 151 32.02 29.11 -25.18
N LEU A 152 33.02 28.61 -24.44
CA LEU A 152 32.86 27.44 -23.57
C LEU A 152 31.78 27.64 -22.50
N THR A 153 31.76 28.82 -21.87
CA THR A 153 30.76 29.17 -20.85
C THR A 153 29.36 29.25 -21.45
N SER A 154 29.23 29.84 -22.65
CA SER A 154 27.94 29.95 -23.34
C SER A 154 27.41 28.58 -23.76
N LEU A 155 28.28 27.70 -24.28
CA LEU A 155 27.92 26.34 -24.69
C LEU A 155 27.50 25.47 -23.49
N SER A 156 28.29 25.47 -22.42
CA SER A 156 27.98 24.69 -21.21
C SER A 156 26.69 25.16 -20.52
N LYS A 157 26.42 26.48 -20.53
CA LYS A 157 25.14 27.02 -20.08
C LYS A 157 23.97 26.49 -20.90
N LEU A 158 24.08 26.55 -22.23
CA LEU A 158 23.03 26.08 -23.13
C LEU A 158 22.74 24.58 -22.92
N GLU A 159 23.78 23.76 -22.76
CA GLU A 159 23.61 22.34 -22.45
C GLU A 159 22.84 22.10 -21.15
N ALA A 160 23.12 22.87 -20.10
CA ALA A 160 22.38 22.78 -18.84
C ALA A 160 20.91 23.21 -19.01
N GLU A 161 20.65 24.30 -19.74
CA GLU A 161 19.29 24.78 -20.04
C GLU A 161 18.47 23.76 -20.85
N ILE A 162 19.08 23.08 -21.81
CA ILE A 162 18.42 22.01 -22.57
C ILE A 162 17.97 20.87 -21.65
N VAL A 163 18.82 20.44 -20.70
CA VAL A 163 18.43 19.39 -19.75
C VAL A 163 17.33 19.89 -18.81
N ASN A 164 17.44 21.13 -18.31
CA ASN A 164 16.40 21.72 -17.47
C ASN A 164 15.04 21.80 -18.19
N SER A 165 15.01 22.20 -19.46
CA SER A 165 13.79 22.22 -20.26
C SER A 165 13.15 20.84 -20.38
N LYS A 166 13.93 19.76 -20.54
CA LYS A 166 13.41 18.39 -20.55
C LYS A 166 12.79 17.99 -19.20
N ILE A 167 13.40 18.39 -18.09
CA ILE A 167 12.85 18.18 -16.74
C ILE A 167 11.51 18.91 -16.59
N GLU A 168 11.41 20.14 -17.07
CA GLU A 168 10.16 20.91 -17.04
C GLU A 168 9.05 20.23 -17.87
N THR A 169 9.37 19.74 -19.07
CA THR A 169 8.43 18.98 -19.90
C THR A 169 7.95 17.72 -19.18
N ALA A 170 8.86 16.90 -18.66
CA ALA A 170 8.51 15.67 -17.95
C ALA A 170 7.67 15.94 -16.69
N ASN A 171 7.99 17.00 -15.93
CA ASN A 171 7.18 17.41 -14.78
C ASN A 171 5.76 17.85 -15.16
N ASN A 172 5.61 18.54 -16.29
CA ASN A 172 4.29 18.92 -16.79
C ASN A 172 3.48 17.69 -17.21
N GLU A 173 4.08 16.74 -17.92
CA GLU A 173 3.44 15.47 -18.28
C GLU A 173 3.00 14.69 -17.04
N LEU A 174 3.89 14.55 -16.05
CA LEU A 174 3.61 13.92 -14.77
C LEU A 174 2.42 14.57 -14.04
N LYS A 175 2.32 15.90 -14.08
CA LYS A 175 1.20 16.64 -13.49
C LYS A 175 -0.12 16.29 -14.18
N PHE A 176 -0.16 16.24 -15.51
CA PHE A 176 -1.35 15.85 -16.25
C PHE A 176 -1.78 14.41 -15.95
N ILE A 177 -0.83 13.48 -15.90
CA ILE A 177 -1.12 12.07 -15.60
C ILE A 177 -1.66 11.93 -14.18
N ARG A 178 -1.04 12.58 -13.18
CA ARG A 178 -1.54 12.56 -11.79
C ARG A 178 -2.95 13.13 -11.66
N GLN A 179 -3.26 14.22 -12.37
CA GLN A 179 -4.60 14.78 -12.38
C GLN A 179 -5.62 13.80 -12.98
N SER A 180 -5.26 13.15 -14.09
CA SER A 180 -6.13 12.16 -14.72
C SER A 180 -6.36 10.91 -13.84
N LEU A 181 -5.32 10.47 -13.12
CA LEU A 181 -5.39 9.33 -12.22
C LEU A 181 -6.30 9.64 -11.04
N LYS A 182 -6.20 10.85 -10.48
CA LYS A 182 -7.12 11.32 -9.44
C LYS A 182 -8.57 11.24 -9.91
N THR A 183 -8.88 11.80 -11.08
CA THR A 183 -10.24 11.75 -11.64
C THR A 183 -10.74 10.32 -11.88
N ALA A 184 -9.87 9.42 -12.34
CA ALA A 184 -10.22 8.02 -12.52
C ALA A 184 -10.50 7.32 -11.18
N ASN A 185 -9.69 7.56 -10.16
CA ASN A 185 -9.91 7.01 -8.81
C ASN A 185 -11.17 7.56 -8.15
N ASP A 186 -11.48 8.85 -8.33
CA ASP A 186 -12.71 9.46 -7.83
C ASP A 186 -13.95 8.80 -8.50
N ALA A 187 -13.87 8.52 -9.81
CA ALA A 187 -14.93 7.82 -10.54
C ALA A 187 -15.12 6.38 -10.06
N ILE A 188 -14.02 5.63 -9.86
CA ILE A 188 -14.08 4.27 -9.29
C ILE A 188 -14.68 4.30 -7.88
N SER A 189 -14.28 5.25 -7.05
CA SER A 189 -14.79 5.38 -5.68
C SER A 189 -16.29 5.70 -5.63
N ALA A 190 -16.82 6.36 -6.67
CA ALA A 190 -18.24 6.61 -6.81
C ALA A 190 -19.04 5.35 -7.19
N ILE A 191 -18.44 4.41 -7.93
CA ILE A 191 -19.06 3.12 -8.27
C ILE A 191 -19.15 2.20 -7.04
N VAL A 192 -18.18 2.29 -6.14
CA VAL A 192 -18.08 1.43 -4.94
C VAL A 192 -18.96 1.93 -3.78
N ARG A 193 -19.48 3.16 -3.84
CA ARG A 193 -20.36 3.75 -2.82
C ARG A 193 -21.81 3.39 -3.01
#